data_AF-A0A7Y4W217-F1
#
_entry.id   AF-A0A7Y4W217-F1
#
_cell.length_a   1.000
_cell.length_b   1.000
_cell.length_c   1.000
_cell.angle_alpha   90.00
_cell.angle_beta   90.00
_cell.angle_gamma   90.00
#
_symmetry.space_group_name_H-M   'P 1'
#
loop_
_entity.id
_entity.type
_entity.pdbx_description
1 polymer ?
#
loop_
_entity_poly.entity_id
_entity_poly.type
_entity_poly.pdbx_seq_one_letter_code
_entity_poly.pdbx_strand_id
1 'polypeptide(L)' 'MSIRTFIFCDICNPQALRTIEFRRSSRINERSGRRISDGRSWFEGELSDAISNGWSCTDEDQHLCPACQQLARPG' A
#
# COMPACT_ATOMS: atom_id res chain seq x y z
N MET A 1 5.45 -8.17 22.98
CA MET A 1 5.74 -7.28 21.85
C MET A 1 5.16 -7.94 20.61
N SER A 2 4.20 -7.33 19.91
CA SER A 2 3.75 -7.85 18.62
C SER A 2 4.71 -7.38 17.52
N ILE A 3 5.10 -8.29 16.64
CA ILE A 3 5.81 -7.93 15.42
C ILE A 3 4.79 -7.27 14.51
N ARG A 4 5.05 -6.03 14.10
CA ARG A 4 4.21 -5.33 13.11
C ARG A 4 4.71 -5.70 11.73
N THR A 5 3.84 -6.29 10.92
CA THR A 5 4.11 -6.64 9.52
C THR A 5 3.70 -5.49 8.61
N PHE A 6 4.51 -5.23 7.60
CA PHE A 6 4.26 -4.18 6.61
C PHE A 6 4.39 -4.74 5.21
N ILE A 7 3.45 -4.38 4.35
CA ILE A 7 3.44 -4.75 2.93
C ILE A 7 3.62 -3.47 2.12
N PHE A 8 4.53 -3.49 1.15
CA PHE A 8 4.87 -2.33 0.31
C PHE A 8 4.50 -2.63 -1.14
N CYS A 9 4.07 -1.61 -1.88
CA CYS A 9 3.79 -1.80 -3.29
C CYS A 9 5.10 -1.81 -4.08
N ASP A 10 5.39 -2.89 -4.81
CA ASP A 10 6.63 -3.04 -5.57
C ASP A 10 6.72 -2.10 -6.78
N ILE A 11 5.60 -1.54 -7.23
CA ILE A 11 5.56 -0.57 -8.34
C ILE A 11 5.75 0.87 -7.82
N CYS A 12 4.88 1.33 -6.93
CA CYS A 12 4.93 2.73 -6.49
C CYS A 12 5.81 2.96 -5.27
N ASN A 13 6.21 1.93 -4.54
CA ASN A 13 7.05 2.02 -3.34
C ASN A 13 8.15 0.94 -3.26
N PRO A 14 8.97 0.76 -4.32
CA PRO A 14 10.03 -0.27 -4.36
C PRO A 14 11.12 -0.07 -3.30
N GLN A 15 11.20 1.13 -2.71
CA GLN A 15 12.16 1.45 -1.64
C GLN A 15 11.62 1.16 -0.23
N ALA A 16 10.42 0.58 -0.12
CA ALA A 16 9.77 0.25 1.15
C ALA A 16 9.72 1.42 2.15
N LEU A 17 9.42 2.64 1.66
CA LEU A 17 9.34 3.82 2.52
C LEU A 17 8.02 3.86 3.29
N ARG A 18 8.14 4.08 4.60
CA ARG A 18 7.02 4.14 5.56
C ARG A 18 6.88 5.49 6.27
N THR A 19 7.48 6.56 5.75
CA THR A 19 7.39 7.87 6.40
C THR A 19 5.94 8.33 6.40
N ILE A 20 5.35 8.37 7.59
CA ILE A 20 4.02 8.93 7.81
C ILE A 20 4.12 10.43 7.53
N GLU A 21 3.27 10.93 6.64
CA GLU A 21 3.16 12.37 6.46
C GLU A 21 2.64 13.01 7.74
N PHE A 22 3.44 13.89 8.34
CA PHE A 22 2.98 14.80 9.38
C PHE A 22 2.13 15.91 8.74
N ARG A 23 0.91 15.59 8.29
CA ARG A 23 -0.10 16.62 8.00
C ARG A 23 -1.19 16.60 9.05
N ARG A 24 -1.49 17.80 9.57
CA ARG A 24 -2.52 18.07 10.58
C ARG A 24 -3.88 17.58 10.09
N SER A 25 -4.52 16.71 10.87
CA SER A 25 -5.90 16.21 10.73
C SER A 25 -6.25 15.63 9.35
N SER A 26 -6.22 14.30 9.24
CA SER A 26 -6.76 13.56 8.10
C SER A 26 -8.22 13.97 7.86
N ARG A 27 -8.52 14.50 6.67
CA ARG A 27 -9.92 14.59 6.25
C ARG A 27 -10.43 13.15 6.13
N ILE A 28 -11.62 12.89 6.68
CA ILE A 28 -12.30 11.60 6.89
C ILE A 28 -12.37 10.65 5.66
N ASN A 29 -11.85 11.05 4.50
CA ASN A 29 -11.98 10.36 3.22
C ASN A 29 -10.64 10.07 2.51
N GLU A 30 -9.50 10.23 3.18
CA GLU A 30 -8.18 10.01 2.57
C GLU A 30 -7.72 8.56 2.73
N ARG A 31 -7.79 7.83 1.60
CA ARG A 31 -7.20 6.52 1.28
C ARG A 31 -6.21 6.01 2.35
N SER A 32 -6.67 5.08 3.18
CA SER A 32 -5.79 4.36 4.10
C SER A 32 -4.64 3.70 3.32
N GLY A 33 -3.40 4.00 3.70
CA GLY A 33 -2.21 3.33 3.18
C GLY A 33 -1.53 3.97 1.95
N ARG A 34 -2.00 5.12 1.43
CA ARG A 34 -1.29 5.86 0.36
C ARG A 34 -0.76 7.20 0.86
N ARG A 35 0.54 7.42 0.70
CA ARG A 35 1.18 8.72 0.94
C ARG A 35 0.78 9.70 -0.15
N ILE A 36 0.28 10.88 0.23
CA ILE A 36 -0.30 11.86 -0.69
C ILE A 36 0.81 12.61 -1.44
N SER A 37 1.88 12.94 -0.74
CA SER A 37 3.03 13.73 -1.22
C SER A 37 3.73 13.12 -2.41
N ASP A 38 3.78 11.80 -2.52
CA ASP A 38 4.49 11.13 -3.62
C ASP A 38 3.83 9.84 -4.12
N GLY A 39 2.61 9.55 -3.66
CA GLY A 39 1.80 8.46 -4.20
C GLY A 39 2.22 7.04 -3.81
N ARG A 40 3.22 6.89 -2.93
CA ARG A 40 3.72 5.59 -2.44
C ARG A 40 2.69 4.91 -1.55
N SER A 41 2.55 3.58 -1.69
CA SER A 41 1.56 2.81 -0.93
C SER A 41 2.22 1.76 -0.03
N TRP A 42 1.63 1.54 1.14
CA TRP A 42 1.98 0.48 2.09
C TRP A 42 0.76 0.09 2.94
N PHE A 43 0.78 -1.11 3.54
CA PHE A 43 -0.27 -1.64 4.40
C PHE A 43 0.33 -2.18 5.71
N GLU A 44 -0.31 -1.91 6.85
CA GLU A 44 0.05 -2.48 8.16
C GLU A 44 -0.82 -3.71 8.41
N GLY A 45 -0.23 -4.89 8.54
CA GLY A 45 -0.95 -6.14 8.80
C GLY A 45 -0.43 -7.31 7.98
N GLU A 46 -1.18 -8.41 8.01
CA GLU A 46 -0.82 -9.62 7.26
C GLU A 46 -1.26 -9.54 5.80
N LEU A 47 -0.70 -10.43 4.97
CA LEU A 47 -1.01 -10.48 3.54
C LEU A 47 -2.49 -10.79 3.26
N SER A 48 -3.09 -11.66 4.07
CA SER A 48 -4.53 -11.97 4.01
C SER A 48 -5.41 -10.73 4.21
N ASP A 49 -5.05 -9.87 5.17
CA ASP A 49 -5.74 -8.62 5.43
C ASP A 49 -5.54 -7.62 4.28
N ALA A 50 -4.31 -7.52 3.77
CA ALA A 50 -4.01 -6.65 2.64
C ALA A 50 -4.81 -7.07 1.39
N ILE A 51 -4.87 -8.36 1.08
CA ILE A 51 -5.66 -8.92 -0.03
C ILE A 51 -7.15 -8.61 0.16
N SER A 52 -7.67 -8.78 1.38
CA SER A 52 -9.06 -8.41 1.72
C SER A 52 -9.34 -6.91 1.53
N ASN A 53 -8.31 -6.07 1.63
CA ASN A 53 -8.35 -4.63 1.37
C ASN A 53 -7.98 -4.27 -0.09
N GLY A 54 -7.98 -5.24 -1.00
CA GLY A 54 -7.79 -5.03 -2.44
C GLY A 54 -6.33 -5.02 -2.91
N TRP A 55 -5.36 -5.38 -2.07
CA TRP A 55 -4.01 -5.69 -2.54
C TRP A 55 -3.99 -7.03 -3.28
N SER A 56 -2.92 -7.28 -4.02
CA SER A 56 -2.69 -8.54 -4.71
C SER A 56 -1.23 -8.93 -4.57
N CYS A 57 -0.98 -10.22 -4.54
CA CYS A 57 0.35 -10.78 -4.74
C CYS A 57 0.37 -11.43 -6.14
N THR A 58 1.38 -11.16 -6.95
CA THR A 58 1.57 -11.82 -8.25
C THR A 58 2.24 -13.19 -8.07
N ASP A 59 2.27 -13.99 -9.13
CA ASP A 59 2.97 -15.28 -9.14
C ASP A 59 4.50 -15.15 -8.97
N GLU A 60 5.04 -13.93 -9.07
CA GLU A 60 6.45 -13.59 -8.82
C GLU A 60 6.69 -13.04 -7.39
N ASP A 61 5.74 -13.25 -6.47
CA ASP A 61 5.76 -12.72 -5.11
C ASP A 61 5.80 -11.18 -5.01
N GLN A 62 5.31 -10.47 -6.05
CA GLN A 62 5.23 -9.01 -6.03
C GLN A 62 3.91 -8.53 -5.42
N HIS A 63 3.99 -7.59 -4.49
CA HIS A 63 2.88 -6.97 -3.81
C HIS A 63 2.44 -5.71 -4.56
N LEU A 64 1.18 -5.69 -5.01
CA LEU A 64 0.62 -4.58 -5.76
C LEU A 64 -0.54 -3.95 -4.99
N CYS A 65 -0.47 -2.62 -4.82
CA CYS A 65 -1.58 -1.88 -4.23
C CYS A 65 -2.75 -1.75 -5.23
N PRO A 66 -3.99 -1.49 -4.74
CA PRO A 66 -5.17 -1.41 -5.59
C PRO A 66 -5.03 -0.43 -6.77
N ALA A 67 -4.30 0.68 -6.58
CA ALA A 67 -4.09 1.67 -7.62
C ALA A 67 -3.15 1.17 -8.74
N CYS A 68 -2.07 0.48 -8.37
CA CYS A 68 -1.13 -0.06 -9.35
C CYS A 68 -1.70 -1.25 -10.12
N GLN A 69 -2.58 -2.04 -9.48
CA GLN A 69 -3.33 -3.11 -10.18
C GLN A 69 -4.24 -2.57 -11.29
N GLN A 70 -4.97 -1.46 -11.03
CA GLN A 70 -5.85 -0.84 -12.03
C GLN A 70 -5.07 -0.31 -13.23
N LEU A 71 -3.83 0.15 -13.02
CA LEU A 71 -2.96 0.63 -14.10
C LEU A 71 -2.35 -0.53 -14.91
N ALA A 72 -2.16 -1.71 -14.29
CA ALA A 72 -1.56 -2.87 -14.93
C ALA A 72 -2.53 -3.68 -15.80
N ARG A 73 -3.84 -3.42 -15.73
CA ARG A 73 -4.83 -3.96 -16.68
C ARG A 73 -5.15 -2.91 -17.75
N PRO A 74 -4.50 -2.95 -18.94
CA PRO A 74 -5.07 -2.25 -20.08
C PRO A 74 -6.39 -2.95 -20.41
N GLY A 75 -7.49 -2.19 -20.44
CA GLY A 75 -8.76 -2.65 -20.98
C GLY A 75 -8.66 -2.99 -22.46
#